data_AF-A0A920S4M2-F1
#
_entry.id   AF-A0A920S4M2-F1
#
_cell.length_a   1.000
_cell.length_b   1.000
_cell.length_c   1.000
_cell.angle_alpha   90.00
_cell.angle_beta   90.00
_cell.angle_gamma   90.00
#
_symmetry.space_group_name_H-M   'P 1'
#
loop_
_entity.id
_entity.type
_entity.pdbx_description
1 polymer ?
#
loop_
_entity_poly.entity_id
_entity_poly.type
_entity_poly.pdbx_seq_one_letter_code
_entity_poly.pdbx_strand_id
1 'polypeptide(L)'
;MELCQTAGEFLQKEPKQNIPHSQRTEFRVLYNNDTLFVGVWCFDTEARNIIAHTMERDVMMRYEDMVNITLDPFQDRRNGYIFTVNPNGPRSDATVSNKPRAK
;
A
#
# COMPACT_ATOMS: atom_id res chain seq x y z
N MET A 1 0.24 -27.63 5.07
CA MET A 1 0.24 -26.34 4.34
C MET A 1 1.14 -25.41 5.12
N GLU A 2 2.31 -25.10 4.59
CA GLU A 2 3.21 -24.13 5.20
C GLU A 2 2.62 -22.73 4.96
N LEU A 3 2.30 -22.01 6.03
CA LEU A 3 1.74 -20.66 5.92
C LEU A 3 2.81 -19.72 5.38
N CYS A 4 2.46 -18.87 4.40
CA CYS A 4 3.35 -17.81 3.91
C CYS A 4 3.91 -16.99 5.08
N GLN A 5 5.23 -16.78 5.07
CA GLN A 5 5.92 -16.01 6.10
C GLN A 5 5.36 -14.59 6.15
N THR A 6 5.09 -14.13 7.36
CA THR A 6 4.67 -12.75 7.59
C THR A 6 5.88 -11.84 7.57
N ALA A 7 5.76 -10.71 6.89
CA ALA A 7 6.66 -9.56 7.00
C ALA A 7 5.85 -8.38 7.60
N GLY A 8 6.52 -7.33 8.07
CA GLY A 8 5.79 -6.26 8.77
C GLY A 8 6.59 -5.36 9.70
N GLU A 9 7.89 -5.55 9.80
CA GLU A 9 8.77 -4.70 10.62
C GLU A 9 9.10 -3.37 9.92
N PHE A 10 8.06 -2.67 9.46
CA PHE A 10 8.20 -1.37 8.83
C PHE A 10 8.73 -0.34 9.83
N LEU A 11 9.63 0.50 9.33
CA LEU A 11 10.05 1.70 10.03
C LEU A 11 9.18 2.88 9.59
N GLN A 12 8.81 3.68 10.56
CA GLN A 12 8.06 4.90 10.30
C GLN A 12 8.94 5.87 9.50
N LYS A 13 8.36 6.47 8.45
CA LYS A 13 9.00 7.54 7.68
C LYS A 13 8.68 8.92 8.26
N GLU A 14 7.41 9.14 8.57
CA GLU A 14 6.86 10.37 9.14
C GLU A 14 5.89 10.02 10.27
N PRO A 15 5.74 10.87 11.31
CA PRO A 15 6.45 12.13 11.53
C PRO A 15 7.88 11.95 12.09
N LYS A 16 8.18 10.79 12.67
CA LYS A 16 9.52 10.45 13.19
C LYS A 16 10.10 9.33 12.35
N GLN A 17 11.27 9.57 11.74
CA GLN A 17 11.90 8.63 10.83
C GLN A 17 12.65 7.52 11.58
N ASN A 18 12.68 6.32 10.99
CA ASN A 18 13.51 5.18 11.41
C ASN A 18 13.20 4.64 12.81
N ILE A 19 11.99 4.86 13.33
CA ILE A 19 11.52 4.24 14.56
C ILE A 19 10.50 3.13 14.25
N PRO A 20 10.31 2.14 15.14
CA PRO A 20 9.22 1.19 15.00
C PRO A 20 7.87 1.90 14.84
N HIS A 21 7.00 1.33 14.02
CA HIS A 21 5.63 1.83 13.83
C HIS A 21 4.85 1.82 15.15
N SER A 22 3.98 2.81 15.35
CA SER A 22 3.09 2.87 16.52
C SER A 22 1.94 1.87 16.46
N GLN A 23 1.49 1.55 15.24
CA GLN A 23 0.40 0.63 14.94
C GLN A 23 0.94 -0.53 14.10
N ARG A 24 0.78 -1.77 14.59
CA ARG A 24 1.35 -2.96 13.94
C ARG A 24 0.81 -3.10 12.52
N THR A 25 1.69 -3.32 11.56
CA THR A 25 1.28 -3.62 10.19
C THR A 25 1.99 -4.85 9.70
N GLU A 26 1.25 -5.78 9.12
CA GLU A 26 1.77 -7.03 8.57
C GLU A 26 1.40 -7.17 7.12
N PHE A 27 2.25 -7.84 6.35
CA PHE A 27 1.93 -8.22 4.99
C PHE A 27 2.45 -9.60 4.65
N ARG A 28 1.82 -10.20 3.64
CA ARG A 28 2.19 -11.48 3.05
C ARG A 28 2.11 -11.35 1.55
N VAL A 29 3.05 -12.00 0.86
CA VAL A 29 3.11 -12.02 -0.59
C VAL A 29 3.08 -13.47 -1.06
N LEU A 30 2.11 -13.77 -1.92
CA LEU A 30 2.01 -15.03 -2.63
C LEU A 30 2.01 -14.73 -4.13
N TYR A 31 2.46 -15.66 -4.94
CA TYR A 31 2.38 -15.50 -6.38
C TYR A 31 2.25 -16.85 -7.08
N ASN A 32 1.69 -16.81 -8.28
CA ASN A 32 1.80 -17.87 -9.27
C ASN A 32 2.34 -17.26 -10.58
N ASN A 33 2.26 -17.99 -11.69
CA ASN A 33 2.79 -17.53 -12.98
C ASN A 33 2.12 -16.26 -13.51
N ASP A 34 0.88 -16.00 -13.11
CA ASP A 34 0.02 -14.97 -13.73
C ASP A 34 -0.47 -13.91 -12.73
N THR A 35 -0.27 -14.13 -11.43
CA THR A 35 -0.89 -13.32 -10.39
C THR A 35 0.00 -13.16 -9.17
N LEU A 36 0.13 -11.90 -8.74
CA LEU A 36 0.69 -11.51 -7.45
C LEU A 36 -0.46 -11.25 -6.47
N PHE A 37 -0.42 -11.90 -5.31
CA PHE A 37 -1.35 -11.68 -4.21
C PHE A 37 -0.61 -10.98 -3.08
N VAL A 38 -1.12 -9.83 -2.66
CA VAL A 38 -0.61 -9.08 -1.52
C VAL A 38 -1.71 -8.97 -0.49
N GLY A 39 -1.50 -9.58 0.68
CA GLY A 39 -2.35 -9.40 1.85
C GLY A 39 -1.69 -8.42 2.81
N VAL A 40 -2.44 -7.44 3.31
CA VAL A 40 -1.98 -6.46 4.28
C VAL A 40 -2.95 -6.41 5.46
N TRP A 41 -2.43 -6.45 6.68
CA TRP A 41 -3.17 -6.33 7.92
C TRP A 41 -2.64 -5.11 8.67
N CYS A 42 -3.44 -4.06 8.72
CA CYS A 42 -3.16 -2.85 9.50
C CYS A 42 -3.93 -2.95 10.82
N PHE A 43 -3.21 -3.16 11.93
CA PHE A 43 -3.82 -3.22 13.26
C PHE A 43 -3.88 -1.81 13.83
N ASP A 44 -5.05 -1.38 14.29
CA ASP A 44 -5.23 -0.08 14.94
C ASP A 44 -5.89 -0.26 16.31
N THR A 45 -5.25 0.25 17.37
CA THR A 45 -5.79 0.18 18.74
C THR A 45 -7.00 1.10 18.95
N GLU A 46 -7.20 2.10 18.08
CA GLU A 46 -8.26 3.09 18.12
C GLU A 46 -9.11 3.06 16.85
N ALA A 47 -9.67 1.90 16.49
CA ALA A 47 -10.44 1.69 15.26
C ALA A 47 -11.52 2.74 14.94
N ARG A 48 -12.06 3.43 15.95
CA ARG A 48 -13.01 4.54 15.78
C ARG A 48 -12.43 5.78 15.09
N ASN A 49 -11.11 5.92 15.07
CA ASN A 49 -10.39 7.06 14.51
C ASN A 49 -9.94 6.82 13.06
N ILE A 50 -10.21 5.63 12.51
CA ILE A 50 -9.91 5.32 11.11
C ILE A 50 -10.72 6.23 10.18
N ILE A 51 -10.02 6.94 9.31
CA ILE A 51 -10.60 7.87 8.34
C ILE A 51 -10.65 7.19 6.98
N ALA A 52 -11.87 6.89 6.53
CA ALA A 52 -12.15 6.40 5.18
C ALA A 52 -13.49 6.99 4.71
N HIS A 53 -13.45 8.07 3.94
CA HIS A 53 -14.65 8.75 3.44
C HIS A 53 -14.94 8.40 1.98
N THR A 54 -13.88 8.11 1.23
CA THR A 54 -13.93 7.75 -0.16
C THR A 54 -14.55 6.38 -0.29
N MET A 55 -15.54 6.30 -1.17
CA MET A 55 -16.21 5.07 -1.60
C MET A 55 -16.11 4.87 -3.13
N GLU A 56 -15.70 5.92 -3.84
CA GLU A 56 -15.58 5.94 -5.29
C GLU A 56 -14.24 5.34 -5.74
N ARG A 57 -14.26 4.67 -6.89
CA ARG A 57 -13.07 4.10 -7.50
C ARG A 57 -12.28 5.18 -8.26
N ASP A 58 -10.96 5.05 -8.30
CA ASP A 58 -10.06 5.88 -9.12
C ASP A 58 -10.05 7.38 -8.76
N VAL A 59 -10.36 7.70 -7.49
CA VAL A 59 -10.25 9.03 -6.91
C VAL A 59 -9.11 9.12 -5.89
N MET A 60 -8.58 10.34 -5.71
CA MET A 60 -7.39 10.56 -4.90
C MET A 60 -7.70 10.64 -3.40
N MET A 61 -7.21 9.66 -2.64
CA MET A 61 -7.45 9.52 -1.19
C MET A 61 -6.40 10.28 -0.34
N ARG A 62 -6.27 11.60 -0.48
CA ARG A 62 -5.16 12.37 0.13
C ARG A 62 -5.14 12.43 1.66
N TYR A 63 -6.29 12.29 2.31
CA TYR A 63 -6.47 12.55 3.75
C TYR A 63 -7.17 11.38 4.46
N GLU A 64 -6.92 10.17 3.97
CA GLU A 64 -7.52 8.94 4.47
C GLU A 64 -6.46 7.93 4.88
N ASP A 65 -6.84 7.02 5.75
CA ASP A 65 -6.07 5.82 6.01
C ASP A 65 -6.11 4.93 4.77
N MET A 66 -4.93 4.65 4.23
CA MET A 66 -4.78 3.89 2.99
C MET A 66 -3.52 3.04 3.00
N VAL A 67 -3.57 1.96 2.23
CA VAL A 67 -2.41 1.16 1.88
C VAL A 67 -2.03 1.47 0.44
N ASN A 68 -0.76 1.78 0.22
CA ASN A 68 -0.18 1.94 -1.11
C ASN A 68 0.81 0.79 -1.39
N ILE A 69 0.62 0.10 -2.50
CA ILE A 69 1.53 -0.93 -3.00
C ILE A 69 2.17 -0.40 -4.27
N THR A 70 3.47 -0.15 -4.21
CA THR A 70 4.26 0.31 -5.37
C THR A 70 5.11 -0.82 -5.89
N LEU A 71 4.98 -1.14 -7.18
CA LEU A 71 5.75 -2.18 -7.86
C LEU A 71 6.63 -1.56 -8.94
N ASP A 72 7.91 -1.91 -8.93
CA ASP A 72 8.87 -1.70 -10.03
C ASP A 72 9.15 -3.06 -10.69
N PRO A 73 8.29 -3.51 -11.63
CA PRO A 73 8.42 -4.84 -12.22
C PRO A 73 9.62 -4.97 -13.17
N PHE A 74 10.18 -3.86 -13.64
CA PHE A 74 11.31 -3.84 -14.58
C PHE A 74 12.65 -3.56 -13.90
N GLN A 75 12.64 -3.28 -12.59
CA GLN A 75 13.80 -2.93 -11.77
C GLN A 75 14.62 -1.75 -12.31
N ASP A 76 13.96 -0.85 -13.04
CA ASP A 76 14.62 0.30 -13.65
C ASP A 76 14.68 1.52 -12.72
N ARG A 77 14.05 1.42 -11.54
CA ARG A 77 13.95 2.43 -10.48
C ARG A 77 13.37 3.76 -10.95
N ARG A 78 12.64 3.75 -12.06
CA ARG A 78 12.15 4.95 -12.76
C ARG A 78 10.68 4.83 -13.15
N ASN A 79 10.21 3.61 -13.42
CA ASN A 79 8.86 3.33 -13.83
C ASN A 79 8.24 2.30 -12.88
N GLY A 80 6.93 2.40 -12.67
CA GLY A 80 6.24 1.50 -11.76
C GLY A 80 4.75 1.69 -11.74
N TYR A 81 4.08 0.88 -10.94
CA TYR A 81 2.64 0.90 -10.74
C TYR A 81 2.36 1.12 -9.25
N ILE A 82 1.38 1.97 -8.95
CA ILE A 82 0.87 2.19 -7.61
C ILE A 82 -0.56 1.66 -7.57
N PHE A 83 -0.85 0.85 -6.56
CA PHE A 83 -2.21 0.44 -6.22
C PHE A 83 -2.53 0.96 -4.83
N THR A 84 -3.66 1.63 -4.69
CA THR A 84 -4.13 2.23 -3.44
C THR A 84 -5.46 1.63 -3.05
N VAL A 85 -5.64 1.34 -1.77
CA VAL A 85 -6.91 0.91 -1.19
C VAL A 85 -7.09 1.53 0.19
N ASN A 86 -8.32 1.92 0.54
CA ASN A 86 -8.69 2.31 1.89
C ASN A 86 -9.54 1.19 2.56
N PRO A 87 -9.83 1.27 3.87
CA PRO A 87 -10.63 0.28 4.58
C PRO A 87 -12.05 0.03 4.04
N ASN A 88 -12.63 0.98 3.30
CA ASN A 88 -13.96 0.82 2.70
C ASN A 88 -13.94 0.03 1.38
N GLY A 89 -12.76 -0.27 0.85
CA GLY A 89 -12.58 -1.07 -0.36
C GLY A 89 -12.52 -0.35 -1.73
N PRO A 90 -12.79 0.96 -1.93
CA PRO A 90 -12.41 1.58 -3.20
C PRO A 90 -10.92 1.45 -3.47
N ARG A 91 -10.62 1.37 -4.75
CA ARG A 91 -9.28 1.17 -5.28
C ARG A 91 -8.96 2.28 -6.25
N SER A 92 -7.69 2.68 -6.29
CA SER A 92 -7.13 3.53 -7.33
C SER A 92 -5.84 2.89 -7.83
N ASP A 93 -5.54 3.07 -9.10
CA ASP A 93 -4.24 2.73 -9.66
C ASP A 93 -3.60 3.92 -10.40
N ALA A 94 -2.27 3.91 -10.49
CA ALA A 94 -1.51 4.93 -11.17
C ALA A 94 -0.18 4.40 -11.71
N THR A 95 0.33 5.03 -12.75
CA THR A 95 1.68 4.77 -13.27
C THR A 95 2.66 5.81 -12.75
N VAL A 96 3.80 5.36 -12.24
CA VAL A 96 4.99 6.17 -12.00
C VAL A 96 5.83 6.13 -13.26
N SER A 97 6.21 7.30 -13.79
CA SER A 97 7.13 7.35 -14.93
C SER A 97 8.06 8.55 -14.82
N ASN A 98 9.33 8.35 -15.16
CA ASN A 98 10.31 9.42 -15.30
C ASN A 98 10.28 10.10 -16.68
N LYS A 99 9.30 9.79 -17.54
CA LYS A 99 9.08 10.51 -18.79
C LYS A 99 8.34 11.81 -18.48
N PRO A 100 8.71 12.95 -19.09
CA PRO A 100 7.89 14.15 -18.98
C PRO A 100 6.48 13.82 -19.48
N ARG A 101 5.44 14.22 -18.73
CA ARG A 101 4.06 14.13 -19.23
C ARG A 101 4.02 14.86 -20.57
N ALA A 102 3.66 14.15 -21.64
CA ALA A 102 3.28 14.80 -22.88
C ALA A 102 2.12 15.73 -22.54
N LYS A 103 2.27 17.01 -22.89
CA LYS A 103 1.19 18.00 -22.81
C LYS A 103 0.11 17.67 -23.81
#